data_AF-A0A2M7KJ46-F1
#
_entry.id   AF-A0A2M7KJ46-F1
#
_cell.length_a   1.000
_cell.length_b   1.000
_cell.length_c   1.000
_cell.angle_alpha   90.00
_cell.angle_beta   90.00
_cell.angle_gamma   90.00
#
_symmetry.space_group_name_H-M   'P 1'
#
loop_
_entity.id
_entity.type
_entity.pdbx_description
1 polymer ?
#
loop_
_entity_poly.entity_id
_entity_poly.type
_entity_poly.pdbx_seq_one_letter_code
_entity_poly.pdbx_strand_id
1 'polypeptide(L)'
;MHHPQLEVTVGAEGTTFKGLDDLAIQAAIDYVAARGGGRTVALHEGTYQLHNSVRLRSGVRLVGQGRGTVLRKCASVTVPLTEDTDWYGNRVTVEEASGFRIDADGDSAWAAR
;
A
#
# COMPACT_ATOMS: atom_id res chain seq x y z
N MET A 1 -25.24 20.05 -3.50
CA MET A 1 -23.77 19.90 -3.50
C MET A 1 -23.43 19.02 -2.31
N HIS A 2 -22.91 17.81 -2.52
CA HIS A 2 -22.59 16.89 -1.43
C HIS A 2 -21.24 17.29 -0.84
N HIS A 3 -21.25 17.87 0.36
CA HIS A 3 -20.02 18.18 1.09
C HIS A 3 -19.32 16.85 1.45
N PRO A 4 -18.02 16.68 1.19
CA PRO A 4 -17.32 15.45 1.55
C PRO A 4 -17.43 15.25 3.07
N GLN A 5 -18.16 14.20 3.46
CA GLN A 5 -18.47 13.92 4.85
C GLN A 5 -17.26 13.27 5.53
N LEU A 6 -16.45 14.09 6.19
CA LEU A 6 -15.31 13.80 7.08
C LEU A 6 -14.30 12.73 6.63
N GLU A 7 -13.10 13.26 6.47
CA GLU A 7 -11.94 12.80 5.71
C GLU A 7 -10.97 12.09 6.65
N VAL A 8 -10.59 10.85 6.33
CA VAL A 8 -9.48 10.20 7.05
C VAL A 8 -8.18 10.70 6.42
N THR A 9 -7.27 11.24 7.22
CA THR A 9 -5.99 11.74 6.70
C THR A 9 -4.88 10.71 6.86
N VAL A 10 -3.99 10.63 5.87
CA VAL A 10 -2.78 9.79 5.87
C VAL A 10 -1.58 10.68 5.62
N GLY A 11 -0.49 10.47 6.35
CA GLY A 11 0.73 11.25 6.16
C GLY A 11 1.68 11.16 7.34
N ALA A 12 2.48 12.21 7.52
CA ALA A 12 3.44 12.31 8.61
C ALA A 12 2.75 12.55 9.97
N GLU A 13 3.36 13.30 10.88
CA GLU A 13 2.75 13.55 12.19
C GLU A 13 1.47 14.40 12.07
N GLY A 14 0.50 14.12 12.95
CA GLY A 14 -0.77 14.86 13.02
C GLY A 14 -1.86 14.36 12.08
N THR A 15 -1.64 13.28 11.31
CA THR A 15 -2.69 12.62 10.51
C THR A 15 -3.37 11.49 11.26
N THR A 16 -4.59 11.10 10.83
CA THR A 16 -5.33 9.97 11.43
C THR A 16 -4.56 8.66 11.29
N PHE A 17 -3.99 8.42 10.11
CA PHE A 17 -3.10 7.30 9.82
C PHE A 17 -1.69 7.86 9.63
N LYS A 18 -0.78 7.50 10.55
CA LYS A 18 0.62 7.90 10.50
C LYS A 18 1.39 6.91 9.64
N GLY A 19 2.04 7.41 8.59
CA GLY A 19 2.89 6.64 7.70
C GLY A 19 2.99 7.28 6.31
N LEU A 20 4.16 7.10 5.70
CA LEU A 20 4.47 7.54 4.34
C LEU A 20 4.79 6.31 3.47
N ASP A 21 3.93 5.30 3.53
CA ASP A 21 4.07 4.03 2.83
C ASP A 21 2.72 3.48 2.34
N ASP A 22 2.75 2.43 1.52
CA ASP A 22 1.56 1.76 1.01
C ASP A 22 0.68 1.16 2.11
N LEU A 23 1.27 0.68 3.22
CA LEU A 23 0.52 0.07 4.33
C LEU A 23 -0.38 1.09 5.03
N ALA A 24 0.12 2.29 5.33
CA ALA A 24 -0.67 3.34 5.96
C ALA A 24 -1.82 3.81 5.06
N ILE A 25 -1.59 3.89 3.75
CA ILE A 25 -2.63 4.22 2.77
C ILE A 25 -3.69 3.12 2.72
N GLN A 26 -3.26 1.85 2.62
CA GLN A 26 -4.16 0.71 2.51
C GLN A 26 -5.02 0.57 3.77
N ALA A 27 -4.41 0.70 4.96
CA ALA A 27 -5.12 0.68 6.23
C ALA A 27 -6.21 1.77 6.32
N ALA A 28 -5.93 2.99 5.83
CA ALA A 28 -6.91 4.07 5.82
C ALA A 28 -8.08 3.78 4.86
N ILE A 29 -7.78 3.23 3.68
CA ILE A 29 -8.78 2.81 2.70
C ILE A 29 -9.68 1.72 3.28
N ASP A 30 -9.09 0.68 3.87
CA ASP A 30 -9.81 -0.45 4.44
C ASP A 30 -10.66 -0.02 5.65
N TYR A 31 -10.13 0.88 6.48
CA TYR A 31 -10.88 1.48 7.57
C TYR A 31 -12.13 2.24 7.09
N VAL A 32 -12.01 3.02 6.02
CA VAL A 32 -13.16 3.73 5.44
C VAL A 32 -14.15 2.75 4.81
N ALA A 33 -13.67 1.76 4.07
CA ALA A 33 -14.50 0.74 3.42
C ALA A 33 -15.33 -0.05 4.44
N ALA A 34 -14.70 -0.48 5.55
CA ALA A 34 -15.36 -1.21 6.64
C ALA A 34 -16.49 -0.41 7.31
N ARG A 35 -16.53 0.91 7.15
CA ARG A 35 -17.55 1.81 7.71
C ARG A 35 -18.66 2.15 6.72
N GLY A 36 -18.77 1.38 5.63
CA GLY A 36 -19.80 1.53 4.61
C GLY A 36 -19.40 2.42 3.43
N GLY A 37 -18.13 2.84 3.34
CA GLY A 37 -17.65 3.68 2.25
C GLY A 37 -18.27 5.08 2.24
N GLY A 38 -18.40 5.66 1.05
CA GLY A 38 -18.96 7.00 0.80
C GLY A 38 -18.09 8.16 1.28
N ARG A 39 -16.84 7.92 1.69
CA ARG A 39 -15.95 8.92 2.29
C ARG A 39 -14.61 9.01 1.57
N THR A 40 -13.91 10.09 1.88
CA THR A 40 -12.61 10.41 1.28
C THR A 40 -11.46 10.07 2.24
N VAL A 41 -10.41 9.47 1.71
CA VAL A 41 -9.08 9.37 2.30
C VAL A 41 -8.22 10.46 1.69
N ALA A 42 -7.71 11.38 2.51
CA ALA A 42 -6.84 12.47 2.08
C ALA A 42 -5.38 12.17 2.41
N LEU A 43 -4.53 12.19 1.39
CA LEU A 43 -3.08 12.12 1.54
C LEU A 43 -2.56 13.54 1.74
N HIS A 44 -1.90 13.77 2.87
CA HIS A 44 -1.17 15.00 3.11
C HIS A 44 0.08 15.09 2.21
N GLU A 45 0.78 16.21 2.30
CA GLU A 45 2.08 16.37 1.66
C GLU A 45 3.06 15.31 2.15
N GLY A 46 3.81 14.72 1.21
CA GLY A 46 4.78 13.68 1.51
C GLY A 46 5.09 12.81 0.30
N THR A 47 6.18 12.04 0.42
CA THR A 47 6.50 10.99 -0.54
C THR A 47 6.26 9.61 0.04
N TYR A 48 5.22 8.96 -0.44
CA TYR A 48 4.78 7.65 0.01
C TYR A 48 5.55 6.55 -0.73
N GLN A 49 6.24 5.70 0.02
CA GLN A 49 6.95 4.54 -0.52
C GLN A 49 5.96 3.41 -0.80
N LEU A 50 5.82 3.04 -2.06
CA LEU A 50 4.93 1.95 -2.46
C LEU A 50 5.75 0.69 -2.73
N HIS A 51 5.86 -0.16 -1.69
CA HIS A 51 6.40 -1.50 -1.81
C HIS A 51 5.40 -2.45 -2.46
N ASN A 52 4.11 -2.23 -2.25
CA ASN A 52 3.05 -2.84 -3.05
C ASN A 52 2.09 -1.80 -3.66
N SER A 53 1.16 -2.29 -4.48
CA SER A 53 0.06 -1.51 -5.04
C SER A 53 -0.97 -1.16 -3.97
N VAL A 54 -1.52 0.05 -4.04
CA VAL A 54 -2.68 0.45 -3.24
C VAL A 54 -3.96 0.01 -3.95
N ARG A 55 -4.81 -0.74 -3.25
CA ARG A 55 -6.05 -1.32 -3.76
C ARG A 55 -7.25 -0.52 -3.26
N LEU A 56 -7.83 0.30 -4.14
CA LEU A 56 -9.05 1.05 -3.82
C LEU A 56 -10.23 0.13 -3.57
N ARG A 57 -11.02 0.45 -2.54
CA ARG A 57 -12.26 -0.25 -2.21
C ARG A 57 -13.47 0.51 -2.74
N SER A 58 -14.57 -0.21 -2.94
CA SER A 58 -15.82 0.39 -3.43
C SER A 58 -16.29 1.52 -2.50
N GLY A 59 -16.73 2.63 -3.09
CA GLY A 59 -17.19 3.80 -2.35
C GLY A 59 -16.11 4.59 -1.60
N VAL A 60 -14.82 4.27 -1.77
CA VAL A 60 -13.72 5.06 -1.19
C VAL A 60 -13.14 5.99 -2.24
N ARG A 61 -12.96 7.27 -1.89
CA ARG A 61 -12.27 8.26 -2.72
C ARG A 61 -10.89 8.54 -2.12
N LEU A 62 -9.83 8.44 -2.90
CA LEU A 62 -8.47 8.82 -2.47
C LEU A 62 -8.08 10.15 -3.12
N VAL A 63 -7.60 11.11 -2.33
CA VAL A 63 -7.28 12.47 -2.78
C VAL A 63 -5.92 12.90 -2.25
N GLY A 64 -5.06 13.43 -3.11
CA GLY A 64 -3.79 14.06 -2.70
C GLY A 64 -3.83 15.59 -2.78
N GLN A 65 -2.80 16.24 -2.25
CA GLN A 65 -2.59 17.69 -2.28
C GLN A 65 -1.80 18.14 -3.53
N GLY A 66 -2.23 17.66 -4.71
CA GLY A 66 -1.58 17.96 -5.98
C GLY A 66 -0.11 17.52 -6.00
N ARG A 67 0.81 18.45 -6.32
CA ARG A 67 2.25 18.16 -6.42
C ARG A 67 2.93 17.84 -5.08
N GLY A 68 2.30 18.19 -3.96
CA GLY A 68 2.82 17.88 -2.62
C GLY A 68 2.70 16.40 -2.25
N THR A 69 1.82 15.66 -2.91
CA THR A 69 1.64 14.22 -2.66
C THR A 69 2.32 13.42 -3.75
N VAL A 70 3.38 12.68 -3.41
CA VAL A 70 4.12 11.82 -4.34
C VAL A 70 3.91 10.37 -3.97
N LEU A 71 3.32 9.59 -4.86
CA LEU A 71 3.26 8.14 -4.76
C LEU A 71 4.44 7.53 -5.52
N ARG A 72 5.43 7.00 -4.80
CA ARG A 72 6.68 6.51 -5.40
C ARG A 72 6.74 4.99 -5.32
N LYS A 73 6.74 4.34 -6.49
CA LYS A 73 7.03 2.90 -6.59
C LYS A 73 8.47 2.65 -6.12
N CYS A 74 8.62 1.76 -5.14
CA CYS A 74 9.94 1.34 -4.65
C CYS A 74 10.69 0.51 -5.70
N ALA A 75 12.01 0.47 -5.57
CA ALA A 75 12.83 -0.39 -6.42
C ALA A 75 12.47 -1.87 -6.21
N SER A 76 12.37 -2.62 -7.31
CA SER A 76 12.26 -4.08 -7.25
C SER A 76 13.58 -4.69 -6.78
N VAL A 77 13.50 -5.84 -6.10
CA VAL A 77 14.67 -6.65 -5.73
C VAL A 77 14.64 -7.95 -6.55
N THR A 78 15.80 -8.46 -6.90
CA THR A 78 15.99 -9.76 -7.57
C THR A 78 17.01 -10.54 -6.78
N VAL A 79 16.70 -11.80 -6.46
CA VAL A 79 17.58 -12.69 -5.71
C VAL A 79 17.63 -14.06 -6.39
N PRO A 80 18.76 -14.78 -6.33
CA PRO A 80 18.83 -16.15 -6.81
C PRO A 80 17.95 -17.10 -6.00
N LEU A 81 17.42 -18.10 -6.69
CA LEU A 81 16.80 -19.26 -6.05
C LEU A 81 17.90 -20.23 -5.61
N THR A 82 17.73 -20.87 -4.45
CA THR A 82 18.68 -21.88 -3.96
C THR A 82 18.41 -23.27 -4.53
N GLU A 83 17.19 -23.51 -5.00
CA GLU A 83 16.73 -24.79 -5.52
C GLU A 83 15.66 -24.57 -6.59
N ASP A 84 15.52 -25.55 -7.48
CA ASP A 84 14.43 -25.59 -8.46
C ASP A 84 13.15 -26.08 -7.77
N THR A 85 12.01 -25.51 -8.15
CA THR A 85 10.68 -25.84 -7.63
C THR A 85 9.95 -26.70 -8.64
N ASP A 86 9.41 -27.83 -8.20
CA ASP A 86 8.58 -28.70 -9.05
C ASP A 86 7.12 -28.21 -9.16
N TRP A 87 6.32 -28.90 -9.98
CA TRP A 87 4.93 -28.54 -10.28
C TRP A 87 4.03 -28.49 -9.02
N TYR A 88 4.32 -29.27 -7.98
CA TYR A 88 3.51 -29.32 -6.76
C TYR A 88 4.14 -28.53 -5.59
N GLY A 89 5.26 -27.85 -5.84
CA GLY A 89 5.91 -26.99 -4.87
C GLY A 89 5.05 -25.77 -4.52
N ASN A 90 4.81 -25.57 -3.22
CA ASN A 90 4.14 -24.39 -2.68
C ASN A 90 5.13 -23.43 -1.98
N ARG A 91 6.42 -23.64 -2.20
CA ARG A 91 7.51 -22.90 -1.60
C ARG A 91 8.59 -22.66 -2.64
N VAL A 92 9.16 -21.46 -2.59
CA VAL A 92 10.37 -21.06 -3.31
C VAL A 92 11.38 -20.64 -2.25
N THR A 93 12.59 -21.18 -2.33
CA THR A 93 13.68 -20.85 -1.39
C THR A 93 14.68 -19.94 -2.10
N VAL A 94 15.04 -18.83 -1.45
CA VAL A 94 15.93 -17.79 -1.99
C VAL A 94 17.18 -17.65 -1.14
N GLU A 95 18.29 -17.22 -1.77
CA GLU A 95 19.55 -17.05 -1.05
C GLU A 95 19.48 -15.97 0.04
N GLU A 96 18.76 -14.88 -0.20
CA GLU A 96 18.63 -13.75 0.73
C GLU A 96 17.21 -13.19 0.72
N ALA A 97 16.50 -13.29 1.84
CA ALA A 97 15.08 -12.94 1.94
C ALA A 97 14.81 -11.52 2.44
N SER A 98 15.82 -10.75 2.87
CA SER A 98 15.65 -9.43 3.49
C SER A 98 14.98 -8.37 2.60
N GLY A 99 15.00 -8.57 1.28
CA GLY A 99 14.30 -7.72 0.31
C GLY A 99 12.77 -7.95 0.23
N PHE A 100 12.25 -9.03 0.79
CA PHE A 100 10.84 -9.39 0.73
C PHE A 100 10.10 -8.96 1.99
N ARG A 101 8.87 -8.49 1.81
CA ARG A 101 7.98 -8.04 2.89
C ARG A 101 6.56 -8.51 2.62
N ILE A 102 5.85 -8.79 3.70
CA ILE A 102 4.41 -9.09 3.67
C ILE A 102 3.67 -7.75 3.58
N ASP A 103 2.68 -7.66 2.72
CA ASP A 103 1.81 -6.50 2.61
C ASP A 103 0.66 -6.51 3.63
N ALA A 104 -0.23 -5.52 3.57
CA ALA A 104 -1.37 -5.41 4.49
C ALA A 104 -2.44 -6.51 4.31
N ASP A 105 -2.55 -7.09 3.11
CA ASP A 105 -3.53 -8.12 2.76
C ASP A 105 -2.99 -9.55 2.98
N GLY A 106 -1.71 -9.68 3.35
CA GLY A 106 -1.02 -10.96 3.55
C GLY A 106 -0.35 -11.51 2.29
N ASP A 107 -0.34 -10.76 1.19
CA ASP A 107 0.40 -11.09 -0.02
C ASP A 107 1.85 -10.60 0.07
N SER A 108 2.77 -11.32 -0.56
CA SER A 108 4.09 -10.77 -0.85
C SER A 108 4.04 -9.97 -2.15
N ALA A 109 4.70 -8.82 -2.20
CA ALA A 109 4.78 -8.02 -3.41
C ALA A 109 5.69 -8.72 -4.44
N TRP A 110 5.10 -9.47 -5.37
CA TRP A 110 5.83 -10.13 -6.46
C TRP A 110 6.21 -9.11 -7.54
N ALA A 111 7.48 -8.71 -7.57
CA ALA A 111 8.06 -8.06 -8.74
C ALA A 111 8.73 -9.11 -9.62
N ALA A 112 7.94 -9.81 -10.44
CA ALA A 112 8.50 -10.55 -11.57
C ALA A 112 8.90 -9.55 -12.67
N ARG A 113 10.16 -9.62 -13.10
CA ARG A 113 10.61 -9.04 -14.38
C ARG A 113 10.44 -10.07 -15.48
#